data_AF-A0A7Y4UBN3-F1
#
_entry.id   AF-A0A7Y4UBN3-F1
#
_cell.length_a   1.000
_cell.length_b   1.000
_cell.length_c   1.000
_cell.angle_alpha   90.00
_cell.angle_beta   90.00
_cell.angle_gamma   90.00
#
_symmetry.space_group_name_H-M   'P 1'
#
loop_
_entity.id
_entity.type
_entity.pdbx_description
1 polymer ?
#
loop_
_entity_poly.entity_id
_entity_poly.type
_entity_poly.pdbx_seq_one_letter_code
_entity_poly.pdbx_strand_id
1 'polypeptide(L)'
;MRPSRPPFHRQQTNDSCVPACLKMVLAGFGFEISEAELRVLCDCTYDGTNALQAMDAARQLGFVNTTKQNLTLSELQSLTEAGHFPIAFIDLTPITGIYRAHAVVVVALNPFSVEVIDPASGERLIPRDVFDLAWSLRRRLTLLIEP
;
A
#
# COMPACT_ATOMS: atom_id res chain seq x y z
N MET A 1 4.24 -18.36 1.43
CA MET A 1 4.64 -17.85 2.76
C MET A 1 3.62 -16.81 3.18
N ARG A 2 3.18 -16.76 4.45
CA ARG A 2 2.27 -15.70 4.91
C ARG A 2 3.09 -14.60 5.58
N PRO A 3 2.91 -13.32 5.22
CA PRO A 3 3.62 -12.24 5.89
C PRO A 3 3.12 -12.07 7.32
N SER A 4 4.00 -11.62 8.21
CA SER A 4 3.60 -11.04 9.50
C SER A 4 3.01 -9.65 9.30
N ARG A 5 2.31 -9.12 10.31
CA ARG A 5 1.77 -7.74 10.25
C ARG A 5 2.91 -6.77 9.92
N PRO A 6 2.79 -5.94 8.86
CA PRO A 6 3.86 -5.07 8.41
C PRO A 6 4.32 -4.11 9.52
N PRO A 7 5.63 -3.98 9.78
CA PRO A 7 6.14 -2.96 10.70
C PRO A 7 5.95 -1.57 10.10
N PHE A 8 5.72 -0.56 10.95
CA PHE A 8 5.66 0.81 10.47
C PHE A 8 7.07 1.33 10.09
N HIS A 9 7.19 1.79 8.84
CA HIS A 9 8.32 2.58 8.38
C HIS A 9 7.81 3.89 7.76
N ARG A 10 8.19 5.01 8.36
CA ARG A 10 7.90 6.35 7.84
C ARG A 10 8.63 6.57 6.52
N GLN A 11 7.93 7.10 5.52
CA GLN A 11 8.54 7.51 4.25
C GLN A 11 9.66 8.54 4.49
N GLN A 12 10.79 8.36 3.81
CA GLN A 12 11.96 9.23 3.94
C GLN A 12 11.88 10.50 3.09
N THR A 13 11.03 10.52 2.06
CA THR A 13 10.81 11.67 1.19
C THR A 13 9.31 11.95 1.03
N ASN A 14 8.93 13.10 0.48
CA ASN A 14 7.53 13.41 0.27
C ASN A 14 6.87 12.46 -0.73
N ASP A 15 7.61 11.96 -1.72
CA ASP A 15 7.04 11.27 -2.89
C ASP A 15 7.23 9.74 -2.84
N SER A 16 7.83 9.24 -1.75
CA SER A 16 8.18 7.83 -1.58
C SER A 16 7.15 7.00 -0.80
N CYS A 17 5.88 7.39 -0.80
CA CYS A 17 4.82 6.65 -0.11
C CYS A 17 4.70 5.19 -0.60
N VAL A 18 4.80 4.95 -1.91
CA VAL A 18 4.74 3.60 -2.49
C VAL A 18 5.97 2.76 -2.14
N PRO A 19 7.23 3.23 -2.32
CA PRO A 19 8.42 2.55 -1.80
C PRO A 19 8.35 2.25 -0.30
N ALA A 20 7.84 3.17 0.51
CA ALA A 20 7.67 2.94 1.95
C ALA A 20 6.62 1.85 2.23
N CYS A 21 5.47 1.85 1.56
CA CYS A 21 4.49 0.76 1.65
C CYS A 21 5.08 -0.59 1.24
N LEU A 22 5.84 -0.62 0.14
CA LEU A 22 6.50 -1.84 -0.32
C LEU A 22 7.51 -2.34 0.71
N LYS A 23 8.33 -1.45 1.29
CA LYS A 23 9.25 -1.80 2.38
C LYS A 23 8.54 -2.47 3.54
N MET A 24 7.43 -1.90 4.01
CA MET A 24 6.67 -2.44 5.14
C MET A 24 6.15 -3.84 4.84
N VAL A 25 5.54 -4.05 3.66
CA VAL A 25 5.00 -5.36 3.28
C VAL A 25 6.10 -6.40 3.10
N LEU A 26 7.23 -6.04 2.46
CA LEU A 26 8.39 -6.92 2.29
C LEU A 26 9.02 -7.33 3.63
N ALA A 27 9.16 -6.38 4.57
CA ALA A 27 9.62 -6.68 5.93
C ALA A 27 8.67 -7.64 6.65
N GLY A 28 7.36 -7.58 6.37
CA GLY A 28 6.39 -8.58 6.83
C GLY A 28 6.72 -10.01 6.38
N PHE A 29 7.32 -10.19 5.20
CA PHE A 29 7.85 -11.47 4.71
C PHE A 29 9.26 -11.81 5.24
N GLY A 30 9.85 -10.97 6.08
CA GLY A 30 11.23 -11.09 6.55
C GLY A 30 12.28 -10.66 5.51
N PHE A 31 11.86 -9.92 4.48
CA PHE A 31 12.76 -9.38 3.46
C PHE A 31 13.11 -7.92 3.79
N GLU A 32 14.34 -7.71 4.25
CA GLU A 32 14.86 -6.39 4.61
C GLU A 32 15.51 -5.71 3.41
N ILE A 33 15.05 -4.50 3.09
CA ILE A 33 15.60 -3.64 2.03
C ILE A 33 15.43 -2.16 2.41
N SER A 34 16.38 -1.32 2.00
CA SER A 34 16.26 0.11 2.28
C SER A 34 15.22 0.80 1.39
N GLU A 35 14.61 1.88 1.88
CA GLU A 35 13.72 2.70 1.05
C GLU A 35 14.49 3.37 -0.09
N ALA A 36 15.77 3.68 0.10
CA ALA A 36 16.62 4.23 -0.96
C ALA A 36 16.76 3.27 -2.15
N GLU A 37 17.00 1.97 -1.89
CA GLU A 37 17.04 0.94 -2.93
C GLU A 37 15.67 0.75 -3.58
N LEU A 38 14.59 0.72 -2.79
CA LEU A 38 13.24 0.61 -3.33
C LEU A 38 12.85 1.82 -4.18
N ARG A 39 13.29 3.03 -3.84
CA ARG A 39 13.06 4.22 -4.70
C ARG A 39 13.73 4.06 -6.06
N VAL A 40 14.93 3.48 -6.11
CA VAL A 40 15.63 3.21 -7.38
C VAL A 40 14.90 2.11 -8.17
N LEU A 41 14.57 0.98 -7.53
CA LEU A 41 13.88 -0.14 -8.19
C LEU A 41 12.48 0.23 -8.70
N CYS A 42 11.76 1.04 -7.94
CA CYS A 42 10.44 1.54 -8.28
C CYS A 42 10.46 2.75 -9.24
N ASP A 43 11.64 3.20 -9.67
CA ASP A 43 11.79 4.41 -10.49
C ASP A 43 10.99 5.60 -9.92
N CYS A 44 11.16 5.82 -8.61
CA CYS A 44 10.45 6.84 -7.85
C CYS A 44 10.96 8.23 -8.22
N THR A 45 10.06 9.08 -8.72
CA THR A 45 10.34 10.47 -9.10
C THR A 45 9.65 11.44 -8.15
N TYR A 46 9.70 12.74 -8.45
CA TYR A 46 8.92 13.76 -7.74
C TYR A 46 7.40 13.56 -7.90
N ASP A 47 6.95 12.93 -8.98
CA ASP A 47 5.55 12.57 -9.17
C ASP A 47 5.15 11.28 -8.40
N GLY A 48 6.11 10.70 -7.68
CA GLY A 48 5.99 9.44 -6.95
C GLY A 48 6.31 8.22 -7.83
N THR A 49 5.68 7.10 -7.47
CA THR A 49 5.82 5.79 -8.14
C THR A 49 4.45 5.31 -8.58
N ASN A 50 4.35 4.80 -9.81
CA ASN A 50 3.11 4.17 -10.27
C ASN A 50 3.06 2.68 -9.86
N ALA A 51 1.85 2.11 -9.81
CA ALA A 51 1.65 0.73 -9.36
C ALA A 51 2.34 -0.33 -10.22
N LEU A 52 2.57 -0.07 -11.52
CA LEU A 52 3.25 -1.00 -12.40
C LEU A 52 4.75 -1.08 -12.07
N GLN A 53 5.41 0.07 -11.88
CA GLN A 53 6.81 0.11 -11.45
C GLN A 53 7.01 -0.59 -10.10
N ALA A 54 6.11 -0.37 -9.13
CA ALA A 54 6.18 -1.04 -7.83
C ALA A 54 5.96 -2.56 -7.93
N MET A 55 5.04 -3.01 -8.80
CA MET A 55 4.84 -4.43 -9.11
C MET A 55 6.11 -5.04 -9.70
N ASP A 56 6.71 -4.38 -10.70
CA ASP A 56 7.92 -4.88 -11.36
C ASP A 56 9.12 -4.89 -10.42
N ALA A 57 9.25 -3.90 -9.53
CA ALA A 57 10.25 -3.88 -8.48
C ALA A 57 10.10 -5.06 -7.51
N ALA A 58 8.90 -5.33 -7.03
CA ALA A 58 8.63 -6.48 -6.15
C ALA A 58 8.98 -7.81 -6.83
N ARG A 59 8.61 -7.96 -8.11
CA ARG A 59 8.94 -9.15 -8.91
C ARG A 59 10.45 -9.34 -9.10
N GLN A 60 11.20 -8.27 -9.34
CA GLN A 60 12.66 -8.31 -9.42
C GLN A 60 13.31 -8.76 -8.11
N LEU A 61 12.66 -8.52 -6.97
CA LEU A 61 13.09 -8.95 -5.65
C LEU A 61 12.66 -10.39 -5.29
N GLY A 62 12.06 -11.12 -6.24
CA GLY A 62 11.64 -12.51 -6.05
C GLY A 62 10.17 -12.69 -5.66
N PHE A 63 9.39 -11.61 -5.58
CA PHE A 63 7.93 -11.68 -5.35
C PHE A 63 7.18 -11.79 -6.68
N VAL A 64 7.43 -12.87 -7.41
CA VAL A 64 7.05 -13.01 -8.83
C VAL A 64 5.53 -13.05 -9.04
N ASN A 65 4.79 -13.51 -8.03
CA ASN A 65 3.33 -13.56 -8.05
C ASN A 65 2.67 -12.23 -7.67
N THR A 66 3.44 -11.17 -7.43
CA THR A 66 2.88 -9.83 -7.17
C THR A 66 1.94 -9.40 -8.29
N THR A 67 0.74 -8.92 -7.94
CA THR A 67 -0.27 -8.48 -8.91
C THR A 67 -0.81 -7.09 -8.62
N LYS A 68 -1.13 -6.38 -9.70
CA LYS A 68 -1.90 -5.13 -9.69
C LYS A 68 -3.36 -5.46 -10.01
N GLN A 69 -4.27 -5.11 -9.10
CA GLN A 69 -5.68 -5.48 -9.20
C GLN A 69 -6.58 -4.26 -8.94
N ASN A 70 -7.82 -4.35 -9.39
CA ASN A 70 -8.90 -3.44 -9.03
C ASN A 70 -9.87 -4.24 -8.16
N LEU A 71 -9.83 -4.02 -6.86
CA LEU A 71 -10.59 -4.84 -5.90
C LEU A 71 -11.86 -4.14 -5.45
N THR A 72 -12.76 -4.90 -4.86
CA THR A 72 -13.89 -4.41 -4.06
C THR A 72 -13.51 -4.35 -2.58
N LEU A 73 -14.29 -3.64 -1.76
CA LEU A 73 -14.12 -3.67 -0.30
C LEU A 73 -14.26 -5.08 0.29
N SER A 74 -15.12 -5.92 -0.29
CA SER A 74 -15.31 -7.29 0.18
C SER A 74 -14.07 -8.15 -0.09
N GLU A 75 -13.50 -8.05 -1.29
CA GLU A 75 -12.26 -8.77 -1.63
C GLU A 75 -11.08 -8.27 -0.79
N LEU A 76 -10.97 -6.95 -0.60
CA LEU A 76 -9.96 -6.36 0.28
C LEU A 76 -10.07 -6.88 1.71
N GLN A 77 -11.30 -6.97 2.25
CA GLN A 77 -11.55 -7.56 3.56
C GLN A 77 -11.13 -9.03 3.62
N SER A 78 -11.56 -9.86 2.65
CA SER A 78 -11.19 -11.28 2.58
C SER A 78 -9.68 -11.49 2.50
N LEU A 79 -8.95 -10.64 1.78
CA LEU A 79 -7.48 -10.68 1.74
C LEU A 79 -6.87 -10.39 3.12
N THR A 80 -7.33 -9.35 3.82
CA THR A 80 -6.82 -9.04 5.17
C THR A 80 -7.14 -10.14 6.19
N GLU A 81 -8.34 -10.72 6.13
CA GLU A 81 -8.74 -11.86 6.99
C GLU A 81 -7.90 -13.12 6.69
N ALA A 82 -7.48 -13.31 5.44
CA ALA A 82 -6.57 -14.37 5.04
C ALA A 82 -5.09 -14.10 5.40
N GLY A 83 -4.78 -12.94 5.97
CA GLY A 83 -3.43 -12.54 6.40
C GLY A 83 -2.56 -11.94 5.30
N HIS A 84 -3.17 -11.39 4.25
CA HIS A 84 -2.48 -10.57 3.26
C HIS A 84 -2.56 -9.08 3.63
N PHE A 85 -1.58 -8.29 3.17
CA PHE A 85 -1.51 -6.86 3.45
C PHE A 85 -1.43 -6.04 2.16
N PRO A 86 -2.59 -5.79 1.51
CA PRO A 86 -2.62 -5.12 0.23
C PRO A 86 -2.22 -3.64 0.35
N ILE A 87 -1.52 -3.12 -0.66
CA ILE A 87 -1.19 -1.69 -0.78
C ILE A 87 -2.28 -1.02 -1.61
N ALA A 88 -3.09 -0.18 -0.98
CA ALA A 88 -4.17 0.55 -1.64
C ALA A 88 -3.71 1.94 -2.08
N PHE A 89 -4.01 2.29 -3.32
CA PHE A 89 -3.75 3.63 -3.86
C PHE A 89 -4.99 4.49 -3.66
N ILE A 90 -4.88 5.60 -2.94
CA ILE A 90 -6.01 6.46 -2.56
C ILE A 90 -5.79 7.89 -3.03
N ASP A 91 -6.88 8.63 -3.20
CA ASP A 91 -6.86 10.09 -3.29
C ASP A 91 -7.08 10.66 -1.88
N LEU A 92 -6.22 11.56 -1.43
CA LEU A 92 -6.33 12.14 -0.08
C LEU A 92 -7.46 13.16 0.04
N THR A 93 -8.07 13.63 -1.06
CA THR A 93 -9.10 14.68 -1.02
C THR A 93 -10.27 14.33 -0.10
N PRO A 94 -10.87 13.13 -0.14
CA PRO A 94 -11.98 12.78 0.76
C PRO A 94 -11.56 12.64 2.23
N ILE A 95 -10.26 12.47 2.51
CA ILE A 95 -9.73 12.19 3.85
C ILE A 95 -9.23 13.47 4.53
N THR A 96 -8.55 14.35 3.79
CA THR A 96 -7.87 15.54 4.33
C THR A 96 -8.25 16.84 3.62
N GLY A 97 -9.00 16.78 2.51
CA GLY A 97 -9.27 17.92 1.63
C GLY A 97 -8.11 18.29 0.71
N ILE A 98 -6.98 17.59 0.76
CA ILE A 98 -5.80 17.87 -0.07
C ILE A 98 -5.83 17.00 -1.32
N TYR A 99 -5.79 17.64 -2.49
CA TYR A 99 -5.68 16.94 -3.77
C TYR A 99 -4.29 16.35 -3.96
N ARG A 100 -4.15 15.06 -3.63
CA ARG A 100 -2.89 14.33 -3.72
C ARG A 100 -3.14 12.83 -3.80
N ALA A 101 -2.49 12.18 -4.76
CA ALA A 101 -2.44 10.71 -4.80
C ALA A 101 -1.52 10.18 -3.69
N HIS A 102 -1.92 9.09 -3.05
CA HIS A 102 -1.18 8.49 -1.95
C HIS A 102 -1.30 6.96 -1.96
N ALA A 103 -0.49 6.28 -1.17
CA ALA A 103 -0.56 4.84 -0.96
C ALA A 103 -0.51 4.51 0.53
N VAL A 104 -1.27 3.51 0.94
CA VAL A 104 -1.34 3.02 2.32
C VAL A 104 -1.35 1.49 2.33
N VAL A 105 -0.83 0.88 3.39
CA VAL A 105 -0.93 -0.57 3.60
C VAL A 105 -2.22 -0.85 4.36
N VAL A 106 -3.11 -1.66 3.81
CA VAL A 106 -4.36 -2.05 4.47
C VAL A 106 -4.09 -3.25 5.37
N VAL A 107 -4.50 -3.16 6.63
CA VAL A 107 -4.17 -4.18 7.64
C VAL A 107 -5.39 -4.94 8.14
N ALA A 108 -6.51 -4.25 8.31
CA ALA A 108 -7.77 -4.87 8.69
C ALA A 108 -8.95 -4.00 8.25
N LEU A 109 -10.11 -4.61 8.13
CA LEU A 109 -11.38 -3.92 7.93
C LEU A 109 -12.36 -4.36 9.01
N ASN A 110 -13.15 -3.42 9.50
CA ASN A 110 -14.34 -3.71 10.30
C ASN A 110 -15.57 -3.06 9.63
N PRO A 111 -16.80 -3.24 10.18
CA PRO A 111 -18.00 -2.68 9.56
C PRO A 111 -17.98 -1.15 9.39
N PHE A 112 -17.18 -0.43 10.19
CA PHE A 112 -17.21 1.04 10.25
C PHE A 112 -15.95 1.71 9.70
N SER A 113 -14.82 1.00 9.67
CA SER A 113 -13.52 1.59 9.33
C SER A 113 -12.58 0.60 8.66
N VAL A 114 -11.62 1.17 7.94
CA VAL A 114 -10.45 0.50 7.38
C VAL A 114 -9.24 0.92 8.20
N GLU A 115 -8.54 -0.07 8.75
CA GLU A 115 -7.28 0.11 9.45
C GLU A 115 -6.13 0.04 8.45
N VAL A 116 -5.31 1.10 8.43
CA VAL A 116 -4.19 1.23 7.52
C VAL A 116 -2.91 1.64 8.25
N ILE A 117 -1.77 1.29 7.67
CA ILE A 117 -0.49 1.91 7.98
C ILE A 117 -0.20 2.93 6.88
N ASP A 118 -0.30 4.20 7.23
CA ASP A 118 -0.01 5.34 6.38
C ASP A 118 1.49 5.68 6.47
N PRO A 119 2.27 5.59 5.38
CA PRO A 119 3.70 5.85 5.42
C PRO A 119 4.04 7.29 5.87
N ALA A 120 3.10 8.24 5.78
CA ALA A 120 3.29 9.61 6.23
C ALA A 120 3.02 9.83 7.73
N SER A 121 2.23 8.97 8.39
CA SER A 121 1.74 9.25 9.75
C SER A 121 1.62 8.05 10.69
N GLY A 122 1.84 6.83 10.23
CA GLY A 122 1.67 5.61 11.02
C GLY A 122 0.27 5.02 10.91
N GLU A 123 -0.14 4.28 11.95
CA GLU A 123 -1.44 3.60 11.98
C GLU A 123 -2.60 4.60 12.00
N ARG A 124 -3.64 4.31 11.22
CA ARG A 124 -4.85 5.13 11.11
C ARG A 124 -6.08 4.26 10.97
N LEU A 125 -7.18 4.74 11.54
CA LEU A 125 -8.53 4.26 11.23
C LEU A 125 -9.19 5.29 10.31
N ILE A 126 -9.60 4.85 9.12
CA ILE A 126 -10.32 5.67 8.15
C ILE A 126 -11.77 5.17 8.09
N PRO A 127 -12.80 6.02 8.22
CA PRO A 127 -14.19 5.60 8.04
C PRO A 127 -14.36 4.86 6.71
N ARG A 128 -15.11 3.76 6.72
CA ARG A 128 -15.16 2.80 5.60
C ARG A 128 -15.66 3.42 4.30
N ASP A 129 -16.67 4.28 4.39
CA ASP A 129 -17.24 5.05 3.30
C ASP A 129 -16.25 6.09 2.73
N VAL A 130 -15.55 6.80 3.61
CA VAL A 130 -14.50 7.76 3.25
C VAL A 130 -13.34 7.06 2.55
N PHE A 131 -12.91 5.90 3.05
CA PHE A 131 -11.89 5.09 2.41
C PHE A 131 -12.33 4.59 1.03
N ASP A 132 -13.54 4.04 0.89
CA ASP A 132 -14.02 3.57 -0.42
C ASP A 132 -14.14 4.72 -1.42
N LEU A 133 -14.58 5.89 -0.98
CA LEU A 133 -14.61 7.07 -1.84
C LEU A 133 -13.18 7.44 -2.30
N ALA A 134 -12.24 7.60 -1.38
CA ALA A 134 -10.84 7.90 -1.66
C ALA A 134 -10.16 6.88 -2.59
N TRP A 135 -10.43 5.59 -2.37
CA TRP A 135 -9.89 4.49 -3.15
C TRP A 135 -10.57 4.38 -4.53
N SER A 136 -11.87 4.62 -4.63
CA SER A 136 -12.63 4.61 -5.89
C SER A 136 -12.20 5.70 -6.86
N LEU A 137 -11.77 6.87 -6.36
CA LEU A 137 -11.16 7.93 -7.18
C LEU A 137 -9.86 7.48 -7.86
N ARG A 138 -9.21 6.46 -7.30
CA ARG A 138 -8.06 5.75 -7.90
C ARG A 138 -8.46 4.43 -8.55
N ARG A 139 -9.74 4.27 -8.87
CA ARG A 139 -10.34 3.08 -9.50
C ARG A 139 -10.20 1.81 -8.64
N ARG A 140 -10.10 1.97 -7.32
CA ARG A 140 -9.84 0.87 -6.39
C ARG A 140 -8.57 0.09 -6.70
N LEU A 141 -7.55 0.81 -7.16
CA LEU A 141 -6.25 0.25 -7.51
C LEU A 141 -5.54 -0.27 -6.26
N THR A 142 -5.10 -1.52 -6.33
CA THR A 142 -4.41 -2.21 -5.24
C THR A 142 -3.26 -3.04 -5.79
N LEU A 143 -2.17 -3.09 -5.01
CA LEU A 143 -1.04 -3.96 -5.25
C LEU A 143 -1.01 -5.04 -4.17
N LEU A 144 -0.96 -6.30 -4.59
CA LEU A 144 -0.88 -7.46 -3.71
C LEU A 144 0.50 -8.11 -3.89
N ILE A 145 1.34 -8.04 -2.85
CA ILE A 145 2.71 -8.58 -2.86
C ILE A 145 2.67 -10.05 -2.48
N GLU A 146 3.16 -10.91 -3.39
CA GLU A 146 3.18 -12.36 -3.19
C GLU A 146 4.46 -12.99 -3.75
N PRO A 147 5.10 -13.92 -3.00
CA PRO A 147 6.25 -14.69 -3.46
C PRO A 147 5.88 -15.57 -4.66
#